data_AF-A0A3B9YM92-F1
#
_entry.id   AF-A0A3B9YM92-F1
#
_cell.length_a   1.000
_cell.length_b   1.000
_cell.length_c   1.000
_cell.angle_alpha   90.00
_cell.angle_beta   90.00
_cell.angle_gamma   90.00
#
_symmetry.space_group_name_H-M   'P 1'
#
loop_
_entity.id
_entity.type
_entity.pdbx_description
1 polymer ?
#
loop_
_entity_poly.entity_id
_entity_poly.type
_entity_poly.pdbx_seq_one_letter_code
_entity_poly.pdbx_strand_id
1 'polypeptide(L)'
;MPQSLSFPSGRVSPTSVSPNVQSAPLSRGMEYAPSCPRMGAFLALSKSWPTLRTVKELSWAWRDVLNKSASANVIRLLYPCAAPLSSCCKSTRFIDKLWPMVGLHALAEHERGLVFRFGKVVRVVGPGTVFVCPLLETLVPVDTQPQTLFIPEQDVPTRDKALLQVEAEVEYRVADPAKTVALVEDYPSAMRLFCAITFRSVMMELDRDSILKDTEKAELRFRELLTTTLSHWGIEVSSVRIHA
;
A
#
# COMPACT_ATOMS: atom_id res chain seq x y z
N MET A 1 -28.51 54.18 -1.39
CA MET A 1 -27.14 54.35 -1.91
C MET A 1 -26.14 53.90 -0.84
N PRO A 2 -24.96 53.41 -1.26
CA PRO A 2 -24.40 52.11 -0.82
C PRO A 2 -23.02 52.25 -0.16
N GLN A 3 -22.41 51.12 0.26
CA GLN A 3 -21.00 50.85 -0.06
C GLN A 3 -20.79 49.36 -0.35
N SER A 4 -20.64 49.05 -1.63
CA SER A 4 -20.08 47.82 -2.18
C SER A 4 -18.57 47.82 -1.98
N LEU A 5 -18.03 46.87 -1.22
CA LEU A 5 -16.59 46.61 -1.19
C LEU A 5 -16.25 45.59 -2.28
N SER A 6 -15.62 46.12 -3.32
CA SER A 6 -14.97 45.40 -4.41
C SER A 6 -13.81 44.56 -3.89
N PHE A 7 -13.87 43.24 -4.10
CA PHE A 7 -12.69 42.38 -4.04
C PHE A 7 -11.86 42.56 -5.32
N PRO A 8 -10.55 42.82 -5.23
CA PRO A 8 -9.69 42.81 -6.41
C PRO A 8 -9.53 41.37 -6.91
N SER A 9 -9.93 41.16 -8.16
CA SER A 9 -9.59 40.01 -9.01
C SER A 9 -8.06 39.98 -9.21
N GLY A 10 -7.36 39.34 -8.28
CA GLY A 10 -5.95 38.99 -8.40
C GLY A 10 -5.79 37.74 -9.27
N ARG A 11 -5.22 37.96 -10.45
CA ARG A 11 -4.86 36.99 -11.48
C ARG A 11 -3.92 35.92 -10.90
N VAL A 12 -4.40 34.69 -10.72
CA VAL A 12 -3.54 33.54 -10.40
C VAL A 12 -2.86 33.08 -11.70
N SER A 13 -1.56 33.32 -11.78
CA SER A 13 -0.68 32.79 -12.83
C SER A 13 -0.53 31.27 -12.64
N PRO A 14 -0.73 30.43 -13.68
CA PRO A 14 -0.58 28.99 -13.57
C PRO A 14 0.83 28.57 -14.00
N THR A 15 1.69 28.24 -13.04
CA THR A 15 2.98 27.53 -13.23
C THR A 15 3.38 27.02 -11.85
N SER A 16 3.45 25.73 -11.55
CA SER A 16 4.14 24.66 -12.26
C SER A 16 3.33 23.35 -12.27
N VAL A 17 2.88 22.98 -13.46
CA VAL A 17 2.53 21.60 -13.80
C VAL A 17 3.86 20.82 -13.84
N SER A 18 4.04 19.86 -12.95
CA SER A 18 5.11 18.86 -13.11
C SER A 18 4.66 17.87 -14.19
N PRO A 19 5.36 17.76 -15.34
CA PRO A 19 4.86 16.98 -16.46
C PRO A 19 5.24 15.50 -16.33
N ASN A 20 4.20 14.70 -16.36
CA ASN A 20 4.04 13.53 -17.23
C ASN A 20 4.94 12.30 -17.06
N VAL A 21 4.24 11.24 -16.66
CA VAL A 21 4.36 9.85 -17.08
C VAL A 21 4.69 9.70 -18.59
N GLN A 22 5.71 8.88 -18.86
CA GLN A 22 5.96 8.04 -20.05
C GLN A 22 5.97 8.65 -21.47
N SER A 23 7.14 8.54 -22.11
CA SER A 23 7.23 8.07 -23.49
C SER A 23 8.62 7.48 -23.77
N ALA A 24 8.70 6.14 -23.89
CA ALA A 24 9.84 5.47 -24.50
C ALA A 24 9.72 5.56 -26.03
N PRO A 25 10.80 5.84 -26.78
CA PRO A 25 10.73 5.94 -28.23
C PRO A 25 10.69 4.57 -28.90
N LEU A 26 9.71 4.41 -29.80
CA LEU A 26 9.70 3.46 -30.90
C LEU A 26 10.73 3.90 -31.95
N SER A 27 11.76 3.09 -32.17
CA SER A 27 12.49 3.08 -33.44
C SER A 27 12.30 1.74 -34.14
N ARG A 28 11.73 1.83 -35.34
CA ARG A 28 11.57 0.75 -36.31
C ARG A 28 12.94 0.34 -36.85
N GLY A 29 13.15 -0.97 -36.93
CA GLY A 29 14.07 -1.62 -37.85
C GLY A 29 13.45 -2.95 -38.28
N MET A 30 12.66 -2.91 -39.35
CA MET A 30 12.24 -4.10 -40.10
C MET A 30 13.37 -4.45 -41.05
N GLU A 31 14.01 -5.59 -40.84
CA GLU A 31 14.72 -6.30 -41.90
C GLU A 31 14.16 -7.73 -41.96
N TYR A 32 13.59 -8.05 -43.12
CA TYR A 32 13.09 -9.36 -43.53
C TYR A 32 14.33 -10.23 -43.81
N ALA A 33 14.40 -11.53 -43.52
CA ALA A 33 13.65 -12.61 -44.15
C ALA A 33 14.05 -13.99 -43.51
N PRO A 34 13.77 -15.18 -44.11
CA PRO A 34 13.10 -16.28 -43.43
C PRO A 34 14.01 -17.48 -43.10
N SER A 35 13.66 -18.26 -42.07
CA SER A 35 13.81 -19.73 -42.04
C SER A 35 13.38 -20.30 -40.68
N CYS A 36 12.34 -21.13 -40.71
CA CYS A 36 12.24 -22.29 -39.80
C CYS A 36 13.22 -23.37 -40.33
N PRO A 37 13.59 -24.46 -39.59
CA PRO A 37 13.17 -24.88 -38.24
C PRO A 37 14.31 -25.50 -37.38
N ARG A 38 13.97 -25.89 -36.14
CA ARG A 38 14.57 -27.03 -35.38
C ARG A 38 15.93 -26.80 -34.69
N MET A 39 15.99 -27.23 -33.42
CA MET A 39 17.16 -27.32 -32.52
C MET A 39 17.76 -26.00 -32.04
N GLY A 40 17.50 -25.65 -30.77
CA GLY A 40 18.19 -24.51 -30.13
C GLY A 40 17.73 -24.15 -28.72
N ALA A 41 16.58 -24.63 -28.25
CA ALA A 41 16.02 -24.19 -26.96
C ALA A 41 16.62 -24.87 -25.72
N PHE A 42 17.57 -25.80 -25.85
CA PHE A 42 18.08 -26.60 -24.73
C PHE A 42 19.45 -26.14 -24.18
N LEU A 43 20.10 -25.15 -24.79
CA LEU A 43 21.46 -24.71 -24.38
C LEU A 43 21.56 -23.24 -23.95
N ALA A 44 20.48 -22.47 -24.00
CA ALA A 44 20.48 -21.07 -23.53
C ALA A 44 20.18 -20.90 -22.03
N LEU A 45 19.83 -21.97 -21.31
CA LEU A 45 19.44 -21.94 -19.90
C LEU A 45 20.60 -22.21 -18.92
N SER A 46 21.83 -22.38 -19.40
CA SER A 46 22.97 -22.82 -18.57
C SER A 46 24.00 -21.72 -18.23
N LYS A 47 23.76 -20.44 -18.55
CA LYS A 47 24.81 -19.39 -18.43
C LYS A 47 24.47 -18.10 -17.67
N SER A 48 23.32 -17.99 -17.01
CA SER A 48 23.08 -16.90 -16.05
C SER A 48 22.75 -17.45 -14.66
N TRP A 49 23.76 -18.03 -14.02
CA TRP A 49 23.73 -18.35 -12.58
C TRP A 49 24.77 -17.46 -11.89
N PRO A 50 24.35 -16.48 -11.06
CA PRO A 50 25.22 -15.93 -10.05
C PRO A 50 25.21 -16.86 -8.83
N THR A 51 26.40 -16.98 -8.25
CA THR A 51 26.77 -17.73 -7.05
C THR A 51 25.84 -17.47 -5.85
N LEU A 52 25.16 -18.52 -5.41
CA LEU A 52 24.29 -18.58 -4.24
C LEU A 52 25.08 -18.43 -2.93
N ARG A 53 24.82 -17.35 -2.18
CA ARG A 53 25.33 -17.19 -0.82
C ARG A 53 24.33 -16.38 0.03
N THR A 54 23.21 -17.01 0.42
CA THR A 54 22.44 -16.81 1.68
C THR A 54 21.01 -17.38 1.59
N VAL A 55 20.49 -17.89 2.72
CA VAL A 55 19.23 -18.64 2.84
C VAL A 55 17.97 -17.74 2.77
N LYS A 56 18.09 -16.40 2.91
CA LYS A 56 16.94 -15.47 2.91
C LYS A 56 16.35 -15.20 1.52
N GLU A 57 17.17 -15.23 0.47
CA GLU A 57 16.74 -15.01 -0.92
C GLU A 57 15.96 -16.18 -1.51
N LEU A 58 16.17 -17.40 -1.00
CA LEU A 58 15.37 -18.57 -1.39
C LEU A 58 13.89 -18.42 -1.02
N SER A 59 13.57 -17.63 0.02
CA SER A 59 12.17 -17.40 0.43
C SER A 59 11.43 -16.42 -0.48
N TRP A 60 12.12 -15.40 -1.01
CA TRP A 60 11.55 -14.44 -1.97
C TRP A 60 11.44 -15.04 -3.37
N ALA A 61 12.44 -15.81 -3.79
CA ALA A 61 12.39 -16.54 -5.05
C ALA A 61 11.28 -17.62 -5.08
N TRP A 62 11.02 -18.30 -3.96
CA TRP A 62 9.86 -19.21 -3.84
C TRP A 62 8.52 -18.48 -3.80
N ARG A 63 8.48 -17.26 -3.23
CA ARG A 63 7.27 -16.41 -3.19
C ARG A 63 6.83 -16.02 -4.60
N ASP A 64 7.78 -15.72 -5.49
CA ASP A 64 7.51 -15.45 -6.91
C ASP A 64 7.23 -16.72 -7.73
N VAL A 65 7.87 -17.84 -7.44
CA VAL A 65 7.61 -19.11 -8.13
C VAL A 65 6.22 -19.67 -7.81
N LEU A 66 5.74 -19.49 -6.58
CA LEU A 66 4.38 -19.88 -6.19
C LEU A 66 3.31 -18.94 -6.75
N ASN A 67 3.61 -17.64 -6.93
CA ASN A 67 2.68 -16.67 -7.54
C ASN A 67 2.68 -16.72 -9.09
N LYS A 68 3.80 -17.06 -9.74
CA LYS A 68 3.90 -17.31 -11.20
C LYS A 68 3.47 -18.71 -11.65
N SER A 69 3.19 -19.62 -10.71
CA SER A 69 2.52 -20.91 -10.97
C SER A 69 1.06 -20.73 -11.44
N ALA A 70 0.58 -19.49 -11.55
CA ALA A 70 -0.65 -19.11 -12.25
C ALA A 70 -0.47 -18.84 -13.75
N SER A 71 0.66 -19.20 -14.37
CA SER A 71 0.81 -19.20 -15.83
C SER A 71 0.79 -20.62 -16.38
N ALA A 72 -0.10 -20.86 -17.33
CA ALA A 72 -0.51 -22.14 -17.92
C ALA A 72 0.60 -23.00 -18.59
N ASN A 73 1.88 -22.72 -18.34
CA ASN A 73 3.01 -23.42 -18.98
C ASN A 73 3.65 -24.53 -18.13
N VAL A 74 3.47 -24.56 -16.81
CA VAL A 74 4.02 -25.66 -15.97
C VAL A 74 3.16 -26.93 -16.07
N ILE A 75 1.86 -26.78 -16.33
CA ILE A 75 0.92 -27.91 -16.50
C ILE A 75 1.23 -28.73 -17.77
N ARG A 76 1.99 -28.18 -18.73
CA ARG A 76 2.34 -28.86 -19.99
C ARG A 76 3.51 -29.83 -19.86
N LEU A 77 4.26 -29.79 -18.74
CA LEU A 77 5.44 -30.64 -18.51
C LEU A 77 5.19 -31.84 -17.60
N LEU A 78 4.03 -31.92 -16.95
CA LEU A 78 3.70 -32.99 -15.98
C LEU A 78 2.63 -33.99 -16.45
N TYR A 79 2.10 -33.85 -17.68
CA TYR A 79 1.17 -34.80 -18.27
C TYR A 79 1.78 -35.49 -19.50
N PRO A 80 2.50 -36.62 -19.32
CA PRO A 80 2.97 -37.43 -20.44
C PRO A 80 1.84 -38.36 -20.88
N CYS A 81 0.95 -37.92 -21.74
CA CYS A 81 0.08 -38.88 -22.45
C CYS A 81 -0.44 -38.30 -23.76
N ALA A 82 0.41 -38.38 -24.79
CA ALA A 82 -0.01 -38.26 -26.17
C ALA A 82 0.08 -39.65 -26.82
N ALA A 83 -0.87 -40.53 -26.47
CA ALA A 83 -1.21 -41.68 -27.31
C ALA A 83 -2.71 -42.02 -27.13
N PRO A 84 -3.45 -42.31 -28.22
CA PRO A 84 -4.88 -42.51 -28.18
C PRO A 84 -5.18 -44.00 -27.95
N LEU A 85 -5.59 -44.37 -26.74
CA LEU A 85 -6.49 -45.51 -26.59
C LEU A 85 -7.62 -45.14 -25.63
N SER A 86 -8.81 -45.23 -26.19
CA SER A 86 -10.11 -44.99 -25.61
C SER A 86 -10.33 -45.70 -24.28
N SER A 87 -11.03 -45.02 -23.37
CA SER A 87 -11.81 -45.57 -22.26
C SER A 87 -11.28 -45.50 -20.82
N CYS A 88 -10.21 -44.75 -20.53
CA CYS A 88 -9.80 -44.49 -19.13
C CYS A 88 -9.72 -43.01 -18.77
N CYS A 89 -10.65 -42.19 -19.24
CA CYS A 89 -10.56 -40.72 -19.11
C CYS A 89 -11.85 -40.05 -18.59
N LYS A 90 -12.43 -40.59 -17.51
CA LYS A 90 -13.49 -39.90 -16.74
C LYS A 90 -13.13 -39.65 -15.27
N SER A 91 -12.12 -40.33 -14.70
CA SER A 91 -11.82 -40.24 -13.27
C SER A 91 -10.73 -39.23 -12.87
N THR A 92 -9.85 -38.82 -13.79
CA THR A 92 -8.72 -37.92 -13.49
C THR A 92 -9.10 -36.44 -13.42
N ARG A 93 -10.30 -36.04 -13.86
CA ARG A 93 -10.77 -34.65 -13.79
C ARG A 93 -11.27 -34.19 -12.41
N PHE A 94 -11.36 -35.08 -11.42
CA PHE A 94 -11.85 -34.72 -10.09
C PHE A 94 -10.77 -34.13 -9.19
N ILE A 95 -9.51 -34.57 -9.35
CA ILE A 95 -8.39 -34.15 -8.48
C ILE A 95 -7.93 -32.72 -8.86
N ASP A 96 -7.99 -32.35 -10.14
CA ASP A 96 -7.67 -30.99 -10.61
C ASP A 96 -8.64 -29.92 -10.09
N LYS A 97 -9.88 -30.29 -9.74
CA LYS A 97 -10.86 -29.37 -9.12
C LYS A 97 -10.69 -29.21 -7.61
N LEU A 98 -9.91 -30.06 -6.95
CA LEU A 98 -9.75 -30.07 -5.49
C LEU A 98 -8.56 -29.24 -5.01
N TRP A 99 -7.60 -28.94 -5.90
CA TRP A 99 -6.40 -28.16 -5.59
C TRP A 99 -6.62 -26.72 -5.03
N PRO A 100 -7.66 -25.94 -5.40
CA PRO A 100 -7.83 -24.59 -4.83
C PRO A 100 -8.27 -24.56 -3.36
N MET A 101 -8.36 -25.71 -2.67
CA MET A 101 -8.73 -25.77 -1.24
C MET A 101 -7.58 -25.45 -0.26
N VAL A 102 -6.33 -25.36 -0.71
CA VAL A 102 -5.19 -25.09 0.19
C VAL A 102 -4.98 -23.58 0.32
N GLY A 103 -5.67 -22.95 1.27
CA GLY A 103 -5.46 -21.53 1.60
C GLY A 103 -4.36 -21.35 2.65
N LEU A 104 -3.12 -21.65 2.28
CA LEU A 104 -1.97 -21.38 3.13
C LEU A 104 -1.43 -19.97 2.83
N HIS A 105 -1.45 -19.09 3.82
CA HIS A 105 -0.87 -17.75 3.74
C HIS A 105 0.31 -17.63 4.70
N ALA A 106 1.37 -16.94 4.29
CA ALA A 106 2.51 -16.63 5.14
C ALA A 106 2.52 -15.12 5.44
N LEU A 107 2.37 -14.75 6.72
CA LEU A 107 2.45 -13.37 7.20
C LEU A 107 3.87 -13.04 7.62
N ALA A 108 4.31 -11.82 7.30
CA ALA A 108 5.58 -11.30 7.81
C ALA A 108 5.51 -10.98 9.31
N GLU A 109 6.66 -10.83 9.96
CA GLU A 109 6.75 -10.55 11.41
C GLU A 109 6.08 -9.23 11.82
N HIS A 110 6.10 -8.24 10.93
CA HIS A 110 5.53 -6.90 11.14
C HIS A 110 4.05 -6.78 10.75
N GLU A 111 3.51 -7.82 10.10
CA GLU A 111 2.14 -7.86 9.64
C GLU A 111 1.26 -8.59 10.66
N ARG A 112 0.04 -8.10 10.83
CA ARG A 112 -1.02 -8.80 11.57
C ARG A 112 -2.12 -9.14 10.60
N GLY A 113 -2.51 -10.41 10.56
CA GLY A 113 -3.56 -10.88 9.67
C GLY A 113 -4.93 -10.77 10.33
N LEU A 114 -5.87 -10.06 9.71
CA LEU A 114 -7.27 -10.05 10.10
C LEU A 114 -8.02 -11.10 9.31
N VAL A 115 -8.66 -12.05 10.00
CA VAL A 115 -9.50 -13.06 9.35
C VAL A 115 -10.96 -12.64 9.47
N PHE A 116 -11.56 -12.39 8.31
CA PHE A 116 -12.98 -12.11 8.16
C PHE A 116 -13.74 -13.38 7.83
N ARG A 117 -14.85 -13.63 8.51
CA ARG A 117 -15.82 -14.66 8.14
C ARG A 117 -17.18 -14.02 7.98
N PHE A 118 -17.78 -14.15 6.79
CA PHE A 118 -19.10 -13.56 6.49
C PHE A 118 -19.22 -12.08 6.91
N GLY A 119 -18.17 -11.29 6.70
CA GLY A 119 -18.14 -9.86 7.06
C GLY A 119 -17.93 -9.54 8.54
N LYS A 120 -17.68 -10.53 9.41
CA LYS A 120 -17.32 -10.32 10.82
C LYS A 120 -15.84 -10.62 11.05
N VAL A 121 -15.19 -9.79 11.86
CA VAL A 121 -13.83 -10.06 12.36
C VAL A 121 -13.91 -11.21 13.36
N VAL A 122 -13.25 -12.33 13.08
CA VAL A 122 -13.31 -13.51 13.96
C VAL A 122 -12.09 -13.59 14.85
N ARG A 123 -10.91 -13.35 14.29
CA ARG A 123 -9.64 -13.41 15.02
C ARG A 123 -8.59 -12.54 14.36
N VAL A 124 -7.72 -11.98 15.21
CA VAL A 124 -6.44 -11.40 14.80
C VAL A 124 -5.40 -12.50 14.86
N VAL A 125 -4.70 -12.73 13.77
CA VAL A 125 -3.68 -13.77 13.67
C VAL A 125 -2.30 -13.13 13.77
N GLY A 126 -1.44 -13.78 14.56
CA GLY A 126 -0.04 -13.41 14.69
C GLY A 126 0.78 -13.74 13.43
N PRO A 127 2.05 -13.32 13.39
CA PRO A 127 2.94 -13.58 12.27
C PRO A 127 3.18 -15.08 12.09
N GLY A 128 3.49 -15.50 10.85
CA GLY A 128 3.75 -16.89 10.50
C GLY A 128 2.77 -17.46 9.48
N THR A 129 2.76 -18.80 9.35
CA THR A 129 1.91 -19.49 8.39
C THR A 129 0.51 -19.72 8.97
N VAL A 130 -0.49 -19.17 8.29
CA VAL A 130 -1.89 -19.24 8.68
C VAL A 130 -2.66 -20.01 7.62
N PHE A 131 -3.44 -20.99 8.07
CA PHE A 131 -4.40 -21.67 7.22
C PHE A 131 -5.74 -20.92 7.26
N VAL A 132 -6.23 -20.56 6.08
CA VAL A 132 -7.46 -19.79 5.87
C VAL A 132 -8.26 -20.52 4.81
N CYS A 133 -9.55 -20.78 5.07
CA CYS A 133 -10.39 -21.46 4.07
C CYS A 133 -10.81 -20.44 2.99
N PRO A 134 -10.36 -20.56 1.73
CA PRO A 134 -10.54 -19.51 0.72
C PRO A 134 -12.00 -19.26 0.32
N LEU A 135 -12.92 -20.18 0.66
CA LEU A 135 -14.35 -20.05 0.34
C LEU A 135 -15.15 -19.27 1.40
N LEU A 136 -14.71 -19.30 2.66
CA LEU A 136 -15.48 -18.79 3.80
C LEU A 136 -14.76 -17.66 4.55
N GLU A 137 -13.43 -17.63 4.46
CA GLU A 137 -12.57 -16.74 5.21
C GLU A 137 -11.75 -15.86 4.26
N THR A 138 -11.59 -14.59 4.60
CA THR A 138 -10.69 -13.65 3.88
C THR A 138 -9.65 -13.14 4.85
N LEU A 139 -8.38 -13.14 4.43
CA LEU A 139 -7.25 -12.62 5.21
C LEU A 139 -6.87 -11.24 4.67
N VAL A 140 -6.85 -10.24 5.55
CA VAL A 140 -6.33 -8.90 5.25
C VAL A 140 -5.11 -8.65 6.16
N PRO A 141 -3.90 -8.57 5.60
CA PRO A 141 -2.72 -8.18 6.37
C PRO A 141 -2.76 -6.68 6.66
N VAL A 142 -2.38 -6.30 7.88
CA VAL A 142 -2.24 -4.91 8.34
C VAL A 142 -0.86 -4.73 8.95
N ASP A 143 -0.17 -3.68 8.53
CA ASP A 143 1.15 -3.34 9.05
C ASP A 143 1.06 -2.70 10.43
N THR A 144 1.87 -3.19 11.37
CA THR A 144 1.99 -2.62 12.73
C THR A 144 3.22 -1.72 12.91
N GLN A 145 4.01 -1.56 11.85
CA GLN A 145 5.16 -0.67 11.87
C GLN A 145 4.72 0.81 11.93
N PRO A 146 5.54 1.67 12.54
CA PRO A 146 5.32 3.10 12.46
C PRO A 146 5.38 3.55 10.99
N GLN A 147 4.37 4.30 10.59
CA GLN A 147 4.25 4.91 9.28
C GLN A 147 4.22 6.42 9.42
N THR A 148 4.85 7.08 8.46
CA THR A 148 4.84 8.54 8.36
C THR A 148 3.68 9.00 7.48
N LEU A 149 2.93 9.98 7.98
CA LEU A 149 1.91 10.72 7.26
C LEU A 149 2.39 12.15 7.01
N PHE A 150 2.48 12.53 5.74
CA PHE A 150 2.78 13.89 5.34
C PHE A 150 1.50 14.70 5.15
N ILE A 151 1.44 15.88 5.75
CA ILE A 151 0.39 16.88 5.53
C ILE A 151 0.96 17.89 4.53
N PRO A 152 0.31 18.12 3.38
CA PRO A 152 0.81 19.06 2.39
C PRO A 152 0.85 20.49 2.94
N GLU A 153 1.73 21.32 2.40
CA GLU A 153 1.83 22.74 2.72
C GLU A 153 0.46 23.44 2.56
N GLN A 154 0.08 24.24 3.55
CA GLN A 154 -1.17 25.01 3.54
C GLN A 154 -0.93 26.46 3.93
N ASP A 155 -1.60 27.37 3.21
CA ASP A 155 -1.70 28.78 3.62
C ASP A 155 -2.79 28.90 4.70
N VAL A 156 -2.38 29.06 5.96
CA VAL A 156 -3.30 29.21 7.09
C VAL A 156 -3.19 30.61 7.67
N PRO A 157 -4.31 31.34 7.82
CA PRO A 157 -4.30 32.59 8.56
C PRO A 157 -4.12 32.29 10.06
N THR A 158 -3.13 32.91 10.69
CA THR A 158 -2.93 32.85 12.13
C THR A 158 -3.86 33.82 12.87
N ARG A 159 -3.89 33.75 14.20
CA ARG A 159 -4.69 34.66 15.04
C ARG A 159 -4.39 36.15 14.79
N ASP A 160 -3.15 36.47 14.43
CA ASP A 160 -2.69 37.83 14.09
C ASP A 160 -3.05 38.28 12.67
N LYS A 161 -3.84 37.50 11.92
CA LYS A 161 -4.20 37.73 10.51
C LYS A 161 -2.99 37.71 9.55
N ALA A 162 -1.85 37.17 10.00
CA ALA A 162 -0.73 36.88 9.12
C ALA A 162 -1.00 35.57 8.37
N LEU A 163 -0.61 35.51 7.10
CA LEU A 163 -0.60 34.28 6.33
C LEU A 163 0.77 33.63 6.52
N LEU A 164 0.77 32.35 6.92
CA LEU A 164 1.97 31.53 7.04
C LEU A 164 1.77 30.25 6.24
N GLN A 165 2.81 29.84 5.51
CA GLN A 165 2.86 28.54 4.85
C GLN A 165 3.48 27.56 5.84
N VAL A 166 2.74 26.51 6.19
CA VAL A 166 3.19 25.52 7.17
C VAL A 166 2.96 24.12 6.64
N GLU A 167 3.90 23.23 6.94
CA GLU A 167 3.79 21.79 6.70
C GLU A 167 4.00 21.02 8.01
N ALA A 168 3.55 19.76 8.01
CA ALA A 168 3.72 18.90 9.17
C ALA A 168 3.84 17.43 8.79
N GLU A 169 4.59 16.70 9.61
CA GLU A 169 4.82 15.27 9.52
C GLU A 169 4.30 14.60 10.79
N VAL A 170 3.47 13.56 10.64
CA VAL A 170 2.91 12.79 11.75
C VAL A 170 3.35 11.34 11.65
N GLU A 171 4.05 10.84 12.66
CA GLU A 171 4.42 9.43 12.78
C GLU A 171 3.39 8.70 13.65
N TYR A 172 2.79 7.65 13.11
CA TYR A 172 1.76 6.87 13.79
C TYR A 172 1.96 5.37 13.58
N ARG A 173 1.41 4.55 14.47
CA ARG A 173 1.38 3.09 14.32
C ARG A 173 0.00 2.54 14.66
N VAL A 174 -0.37 1.42 14.05
CA VAL A 174 -1.61 0.71 14.37
C VAL A 174 -1.39 -0.15 15.60
N ALA A 175 -2.06 0.17 16.71
CA ALA A 175 -1.98 -0.61 17.95
C ALA A 175 -2.97 -1.78 17.94
N ASP A 176 -4.22 -1.51 17.54
CA ASP A 176 -5.30 -2.49 17.47
C ASP A 176 -5.83 -2.60 16.02
N PRO A 177 -5.36 -3.57 15.21
CA PRO A 177 -5.77 -3.70 13.81
C PRO A 177 -7.25 -4.09 13.68
N ALA A 178 -7.79 -4.87 14.63
CA ALA A 178 -9.20 -5.27 14.63
C ALA A 178 -10.15 -4.07 14.80
N LYS A 179 -9.80 -3.11 15.66
CA LYS A 179 -10.60 -1.90 15.87
C LYS A 179 -10.49 -0.96 14.67
N THR A 180 -9.28 -0.77 14.17
CA THR A 180 -9.00 0.15 13.05
C THR A 180 -9.83 -0.20 11.83
N VAL A 181 -9.79 -1.47 11.40
CA VAL A 181 -10.50 -1.92 10.18
C VAL A 181 -12.02 -2.05 10.40
N ALA A 182 -12.47 -2.25 11.64
CA ALA A 182 -13.91 -2.30 11.94
C ALA A 182 -14.57 -0.92 11.95
N LEU A 183 -13.82 0.13 12.32
CA LEU A 183 -14.34 1.49 12.43
C LEU A 183 -14.20 2.28 11.13
N VAL A 184 -13.09 2.09 10.41
CA VAL A 184 -12.75 2.86 9.22
C VAL A 184 -12.26 1.91 8.12
N GLU A 185 -12.90 1.95 6.95
CA GLU A 185 -12.54 1.12 5.80
C GLU A 185 -11.15 1.49 5.25
N ASP A 186 -10.92 2.77 4.98
CA ASP A 186 -9.64 3.31 4.50
C ASP A 186 -9.06 4.29 5.54
N TYR A 187 -8.40 3.73 6.56
CA TYR A 187 -7.80 4.51 7.64
C TYR A 187 -6.69 5.48 7.20
N PRO A 188 -5.76 5.18 6.26
CA PRO A 188 -4.73 6.15 5.92
C PRO A 188 -5.31 7.39 5.22
N SER A 189 -6.32 7.24 4.37
CA SER A 189 -6.97 8.39 3.73
C SER A 189 -7.80 9.22 4.72
N ALA A 190 -8.57 8.56 5.59
CA ALA A 190 -9.32 9.24 6.65
C ALA A 190 -8.40 10.00 7.61
N MET A 191 -7.26 9.40 7.98
CA MET A 191 -6.23 10.02 8.80
C MET A 191 -5.67 11.29 8.14
N ARG A 192 -5.32 11.25 6.85
CA ARG A 192 -4.80 12.43 6.13
C ARG A 192 -5.75 13.62 6.23
N LEU A 193 -7.03 13.37 5.99
CA LEU A 193 -8.06 14.42 6.06
C LEU A 193 -8.24 14.92 7.49
N PHE A 194 -8.34 14.02 8.46
CA PHE A 194 -8.50 14.37 9.86
C PHE A 194 -7.32 15.20 10.39
N CYS A 195 -6.09 14.80 10.06
CA CYS A 195 -4.88 15.53 10.38
C CYS A 195 -4.89 16.92 9.74
N ALA A 196 -5.24 17.05 8.46
CA ALA A 196 -5.30 18.35 7.79
C ALA A 196 -6.32 19.32 8.43
N ILE A 197 -7.52 18.84 8.78
CA ILE A 197 -8.55 19.64 9.45
C ILE A 197 -8.10 20.08 10.84
N THR A 198 -7.55 19.13 11.61
CA THR A 198 -7.09 19.37 12.98
C THR A 198 -5.90 20.32 12.99
N PHE A 199 -4.94 20.12 12.09
CA PHE A 199 -3.78 20.98 11.92
C PHE A 199 -4.17 22.42 11.62
N ARG A 200 -5.07 22.63 10.63
CA ARG A 200 -5.62 23.95 10.33
C ARG A 200 -6.26 24.61 11.55
N SER A 201 -6.98 23.83 12.37
CA SER A 201 -7.64 24.33 13.58
C SER A 201 -6.66 24.79 14.64
N VAL A 202 -5.59 24.03 14.88
CA VAL A 202 -4.52 24.41 15.83
C VAL A 202 -3.77 25.66 15.35
N MET A 203 -3.45 25.73 14.06
CA MET A 203 -2.73 26.88 13.49
C MET A 203 -3.52 28.18 13.53
N MET A 204 -4.86 28.12 13.46
CA MET A 204 -5.72 29.31 13.59
C MET A 204 -5.79 29.85 15.03
N GLU A 205 -5.53 29.01 16.05
CA GLU A 205 -5.56 29.42 17.46
C GLU A 205 -4.25 30.10 17.90
N LEU A 206 -3.15 29.76 17.23
CA LEU A 206 -1.80 30.22 17.57
C LEU A 206 -1.43 31.55 16.86
N ASP A 207 -0.61 32.32 17.54
CA ASP A 207 0.00 33.55 17.01
C ASP A 207 1.23 33.19 16.16
N ARG A 208 1.55 34.02 15.16
CA ARG A 208 2.65 33.72 14.23
C ARG A 208 3.97 33.55 14.98
N ASP A 209 4.26 34.44 15.92
CA ASP A 209 5.51 34.43 16.67
C ASP A 209 5.64 33.18 17.55
N SER A 210 4.52 32.60 18.02
CA SER A 210 4.53 31.37 18.82
C SER A 210 4.93 30.15 17.99
N ILE A 211 4.56 30.12 16.71
CA ILE A 211 4.91 29.03 15.78
C ILE A 211 6.42 29.09 15.44
N LEU A 212 6.98 30.30 15.27
CA LEU A 212 8.41 30.47 14.95
C LEU A 212 9.35 30.31 16.16
N LYS A 213 8.92 30.68 17.37
CA LYS A 213 9.77 30.67 18.57
C LYS A 213 9.57 29.45 19.46
N ASP A 214 8.34 28.97 19.56
CA ASP A 214 7.92 27.94 20.53
C ASP A 214 7.21 26.76 19.83
N THR A 215 7.83 26.19 18.79
CA THR A 215 7.25 25.09 17.99
C THR A 215 6.85 23.88 18.85
N GLU A 216 7.60 23.60 19.92
CA GLU A 216 7.29 22.51 20.86
C GLU A 216 5.88 22.62 21.48
N LYS A 217 5.42 23.83 21.78
CA LYS A 217 4.07 24.04 22.34
C LYS A 217 2.99 23.70 21.32
N ALA A 218 3.22 24.06 20.06
CA ALA A 218 2.31 23.74 18.96
C ALA A 218 2.25 22.23 18.69
N GLU A 219 3.42 21.57 18.67
CA GLU A 219 3.53 20.12 18.50
C GLU A 219 2.82 19.34 19.61
N LEU A 220 3.00 19.75 20.87
CA LEU A 220 2.31 19.13 22.01
C LEU A 220 0.79 19.26 21.90
N ARG A 221 0.28 20.46 21.60
CA ARG A 221 -1.16 20.70 21.43
C ARG A 221 -1.74 19.88 20.28
N PHE A 222 -1.07 19.84 19.15
CA PHE A 222 -1.53 19.07 18.00
C PHE A 222 -1.52 17.56 18.30
N ARG A 223 -0.47 17.05 18.96
CA ARG A 223 -0.38 15.65 19.38
C ARG A 223 -1.49 15.26 20.37
N GLU A 224 -1.84 16.13 21.33
CA GLU A 224 -2.92 15.89 22.30
C GLU A 224 -4.28 15.69 21.64
N LEU A 225 -4.63 16.57 20.69
CA LEU A 225 -5.89 16.50 19.93
C LEU A 225 -5.95 15.24 19.07
N LEU A 226 -4.85 14.91 18.38
CA LEU A 226 -4.76 13.68 17.58
C LEU A 226 -4.90 12.44 18.48
N THR A 227 -4.18 12.37 19.59
CA THR A 227 -4.18 11.20 20.48
C THR A 227 -5.58 10.91 21.03
N THR A 228 -6.33 11.96 21.38
CA THR A 228 -7.68 11.81 21.93
C THR A 228 -8.61 11.14 20.91
N THR A 229 -8.58 11.56 19.65
CA THR A 229 -9.49 11.00 18.63
C THR A 229 -8.98 9.66 18.08
N LEU A 230 -7.68 9.55 17.80
CA LEU A 230 -7.09 8.38 17.14
C LEU A 230 -6.98 7.15 18.05
N SER A 231 -6.91 7.36 19.38
CA SER A 231 -7.00 6.26 20.33
C SER A 231 -8.32 5.48 20.20
N HIS A 232 -9.42 6.16 19.86
CA HIS A 232 -10.70 5.50 19.58
C HIS A 232 -10.67 4.66 18.31
N TRP A 233 -9.88 5.05 17.31
CA TRP A 233 -9.68 4.29 16.07
C TRP A 233 -8.71 3.12 16.25
N GLY A 234 -7.97 3.04 17.36
CA GLY A 234 -6.96 2.01 17.60
C GLY A 234 -5.59 2.36 17.01
N ILE A 235 -5.32 3.65 16.79
CA ILE A 235 -4.08 4.18 16.24
C ILE A 235 -3.35 4.98 17.31
N GLU A 236 -2.06 4.71 17.47
CA GLU A 236 -1.18 5.43 18.39
C GLU A 236 -0.29 6.41 17.63
N VAL A 237 -0.18 7.64 18.12
CA VAL A 237 0.70 8.67 17.55
C VAL A 237 2.03 8.65 18.29
N SER A 238 3.13 8.43 17.56
CA SER A 238 4.48 8.37 18.11
C SER A 238 5.07 9.77 18.27
N SER A 239 5.11 10.54 17.18
CA SER A 239 5.72 11.86 17.14
C SER A 239 5.04 12.74 16.10
N VAL A 240 5.13 14.05 16.30
CA VAL A 240 4.63 15.06 15.36
C VAL A 240 5.70 16.12 15.19
N ARG A 241 5.96 16.54 13.96
CA ARG A 241 6.91 17.60 13.66
C ARG A 241 6.24 18.65 12.79
N ILE A 242 6.48 19.92 13.09
CA ILE A 242 5.95 21.06 12.34
C ILE A 242 7.13 21.78 11.69
N HIS A 243 7.00 22.10 10.40
CA HIS A 243 7.96 22.94 9.68
C HIS A 243 7.25 24.22 9.21
N ALA A 244 7.89 25.37 9.46
CA ALA A 244 7.37 26.72 9.26
C ALA A 244 8.41 27.62 8.58
#